data_AF-A0A8C0S2G3-F1
#
_entry.id   AF-A0A8C0S2G3-F1
#
_cell.length_a   1.000
_cell.length_b   1.000
_cell.length_c   1.000
_cell.angle_alpha   90.00
_cell.angle_beta   90.00
_cell.angle_gamma   90.00
#
_symmetry.space_group_name_H-M   'P 1'
#
loop_
_entity.id
_entity.type
_entity.pdbx_description
1 polymer ?
#
loop_
_entity_poly.entity_id
_entity_poly.type
_entity_poly.pdbx_seq_one_letter_code
_entity_poly.pdbx_strand_id
1 'polypeptide(L)'
;MSISLGKIPRNLLEELKQLRIENSPLYELPRGSFINMSTLEHLWLNFNNITVIHLGALEHLSELKELRLEGNKLCSVPWTAFQATPLLRVLDLKHNRIDALPELALQFLVNLTYLDLSSNRLTVVSKSVFLNWLAYRKQRQPGCGAKTVPILVLALHNNPWLCDCRLRGFVQFVNSISIPVILVNYYLMCQRPLSKAGQLFHETELSACRKPQISTPSASVTVQMGHNVTLRCLAQASPSPTIAWAYPLSMWREFDVLTSSAAEDTALSELVIPAAHLVDRGNYTCVASNSMGRSALVIALHVQPTQAPAAARAPPLPSEGEAYIDLRVVRQTVRGILLEWFVVADGPRDPWFTLYIASDATLRPEVVHIGPGVNTYGLEDLRPSTKYEACLSLEGRPARRGRCVVFVTGRAQGELAELAARERLLHVAVVLSAALLALPVGAYVWAAQARCRCRPGGLNCCPRRRRGPRCPRAVPQLRDCSYAGHRAPRGDGPGCRDAEGEAHRGGEQDWA
;
A
#
# COMPACT_ATOMS: atom_id res chain seq x y z
N MET A 1 7.63 -24.22 -38.76
CA MET A 1 6.48 -24.84 -38.07
C MET A 1 6.30 -24.14 -36.73
N SER A 2 5.07 -23.80 -36.33
CA SER A 2 4.78 -23.23 -35.00
C SER A 2 4.37 -24.35 -34.04
N ILE A 3 5.33 -24.84 -33.25
CA ILE A 3 5.08 -25.84 -32.20
C ILE A 3 4.78 -25.10 -30.90
N SER A 4 3.60 -25.29 -30.32
CA SER A 4 3.21 -24.68 -29.05
C SER A 4 3.95 -25.33 -27.88
N LEU A 5 5.16 -24.86 -27.61
CA LEU A 5 6.06 -25.43 -26.61
C LEU A 5 5.72 -24.93 -25.21
N GLY A 6 5.12 -25.78 -24.38
CA GLY A 6 4.90 -25.50 -22.95
C GLY A 6 6.17 -25.58 -22.09
N LYS A 7 7.28 -26.07 -22.66
CA LYS A 7 8.63 -26.08 -22.07
C LYS A 7 9.66 -25.93 -23.19
N ILE A 8 10.81 -25.32 -22.90
CA ILE A 8 11.93 -25.23 -23.83
C ILE A 8 12.52 -26.65 -24.02
N PRO A 9 12.73 -27.13 -25.26
CA PRO A 9 13.35 -28.42 -25.52
C PRO A 9 14.82 -28.42 -25.05
N ARG A 10 15.20 -29.42 -24.26
CA ARG A 10 16.57 -29.53 -23.72
C ARG A 10 17.59 -30.06 -24.73
N ASN A 11 17.12 -30.71 -25.79
CA ASN A 11 17.95 -31.39 -26.80
C ASN A 11 17.95 -30.60 -28.12
N LEU A 12 18.19 -29.29 -28.05
CA LEU A 12 18.44 -28.45 -29.24
C LEU A 12 19.94 -28.46 -29.56
N LEU A 13 20.27 -28.24 -30.84
CA LEU A 13 21.62 -28.41 -31.39
C LEU A 13 22.61 -27.34 -30.89
N GLU A 14 23.87 -27.72 -30.72
CA GLU A 14 24.92 -26.86 -30.13
C GLU A 14 25.36 -25.71 -31.04
N GLU A 15 25.08 -25.80 -32.34
CA GLU A 15 25.39 -24.78 -33.37
C GLU A 15 24.25 -23.77 -33.62
N LEU A 16 23.19 -23.81 -32.81
CA LEU A 16 21.95 -23.08 -33.08
C LEU A 16 22.06 -21.57 -32.78
N LYS A 17 22.47 -20.80 -33.81
CA LYS A 17 22.61 -19.33 -33.74
C LYS A 17 21.32 -18.54 -33.51
N GLN A 18 20.14 -19.08 -33.84
CA GLN A 18 18.86 -18.35 -33.71
C GLN A 18 17.73 -19.24 -33.19
N LEU A 19 17.19 -18.92 -32.03
CA LEU A 19 16.05 -19.60 -31.39
C LEU A 19 14.85 -18.66 -31.29
N ARG A 20 13.75 -19.01 -31.97
CA ARG A 20 12.46 -18.31 -31.87
C ARG A 20 11.41 -19.24 -31.27
N ILE A 21 10.90 -18.89 -30.10
CA ILE A 21 9.73 -19.53 -29.48
C ILE A 21 8.76 -18.41 -29.11
N GLU A 22 7.78 -18.16 -29.97
CA GLU A 22 6.79 -17.08 -29.81
C GLU A 22 5.37 -17.64 -29.71
N ASN A 23 4.45 -16.87 -29.16
CA ASN A 23 3.02 -17.21 -29.04
C ASN A 23 2.77 -18.60 -28.39
N SER A 24 3.64 -19.01 -27.47
CA SER A 24 3.60 -20.31 -26.79
C SER A 24 3.31 -20.15 -25.28
N PRO A 25 2.76 -21.18 -24.61
CA PRO A 25 2.46 -21.13 -23.18
C PRO A 25 3.72 -21.40 -22.33
N LEU A 26 4.79 -20.64 -22.54
CA LEU A 26 5.94 -20.60 -21.63
C LEU A 26 5.62 -19.69 -20.44
N TYR A 27 5.78 -20.19 -19.22
CA TYR A 27 5.47 -19.48 -17.96
C TYR A 27 6.72 -18.99 -17.22
N GLU A 28 7.85 -19.67 -17.40
CA GLU A 28 9.11 -19.37 -16.72
C GLU A 28 10.30 -19.77 -17.61
N LEU A 29 11.47 -19.16 -17.37
CA LEU A 29 12.75 -19.62 -17.88
C LEU A 29 13.57 -20.23 -16.73
N PRO A 30 13.56 -21.57 -16.55
CA PRO A 30 14.35 -22.23 -15.51
C PRO A 30 15.86 -22.20 -15.78
N ARG A 31 16.68 -22.38 -14.74
CA ARG A 31 18.14 -22.49 -14.85
C ARG A 31 18.53 -23.59 -15.84
N GLY A 32 19.54 -23.32 -16.68
CA GLY A 32 20.04 -24.27 -17.66
C GLY A 32 19.10 -24.55 -18.84
N SER A 33 18.07 -23.71 -19.09
CA SER A 33 17.18 -23.83 -20.27
C SER A 33 17.93 -23.85 -21.61
N PHE A 34 19.10 -23.23 -21.66
CA PHE A 34 19.92 -23.06 -22.87
C PHE A 34 21.36 -23.59 -22.68
N ILE A 35 21.58 -24.54 -21.76
CA ILE A 35 22.92 -25.02 -21.36
C ILE A 35 23.75 -25.58 -22.53
N ASN A 36 23.10 -26.18 -23.53
CA ASN A 36 23.74 -26.69 -24.75
C ASN A 36 23.76 -25.65 -25.91
N MET A 37 23.50 -24.36 -25.67
CA MET A 37 23.33 -23.35 -26.75
C MET A 37 24.34 -22.21 -26.67
N SER A 38 25.62 -22.52 -26.44
CA SER A 38 26.69 -21.51 -26.30
C SER A 38 26.91 -20.62 -27.54
N THR A 39 26.55 -21.11 -28.72
CA THR A 39 26.65 -20.39 -30.01
C THR A 39 25.43 -19.51 -30.35
N LEU A 40 24.41 -19.47 -29.48
CA LEU A 40 23.14 -18.80 -29.71
C LEU A 40 23.32 -17.27 -29.77
N GLU A 41 23.16 -16.68 -30.95
CA GLU A 41 23.24 -15.23 -31.17
C GLU A 41 21.89 -14.52 -31.00
N HIS A 42 20.75 -15.13 -31.36
CA HIS A 42 19.43 -14.49 -31.22
C HIS A 42 18.42 -15.40 -30.51
N LEU A 43 17.77 -14.88 -29.47
CA LEU A 43 16.78 -15.56 -28.64
C LEU A 43 15.49 -14.71 -28.60
N TRP A 44 14.49 -15.11 -29.37
CA TRP A 44 13.20 -14.41 -29.46
C TRP A 44 12.12 -15.20 -28.74
N LEU A 45 11.62 -14.63 -27.65
CA LEU A 45 10.67 -15.21 -26.69
C LEU A 45 9.42 -14.32 -26.55
N ASN A 46 9.00 -13.68 -27.64
CA ASN A 46 7.92 -12.69 -27.65
C ASN A 46 6.52 -13.32 -27.53
N PHE A 47 5.60 -12.58 -26.92
CA PHE A 47 4.18 -12.93 -26.79
C PHE A 47 3.94 -14.31 -26.15
N ASN A 48 4.82 -14.74 -25.26
CA ASN A 48 4.60 -15.87 -24.36
C ASN A 48 3.96 -15.39 -23.04
N ASN A 49 3.88 -16.26 -22.04
CA ASN A 49 3.27 -15.98 -20.74
C ASN A 49 4.31 -15.88 -19.60
N ILE A 50 5.58 -15.56 -19.92
CA ILE A 50 6.69 -15.68 -18.96
C ILE A 50 6.50 -14.66 -17.84
N THR A 51 6.48 -15.11 -16.58
CA THR A 51 6.40 -14.26 -15.38
C THR A 51 7.72 -14.11 -14.65
N VAL A 52 8.59 -15.13 -14.72
CA VAL A 52 9.87 -15.21 -13.99
C VAL A 52 10.97 -15.75 -14.90
N ILE A 53 12.15 -15.15 -14.83
CA ILE A 53 13.40 -15.70 -15.34
C ILE A 53 14.27 -16.06 -14.13
N HIS A 54 14.64 -17.34 -14.00
CA HIS A 54 15.40 -17.82 -12.85
C HIS A 54 16.87 -17.39 -12.93
N LEU A 55 17.55 -17.36 -11.78
CA LEU A 55 19.01 -17.16 -11.73
C LEU A 55 19.71 -18.31 -12.46
N GLY A 56 20.65 -17.98 -13.34
CA GLY A 56 21.31 -18.93 -14.23
C GLY A 56 20.46 -19.40 -15.42
N ALA A 57 19.31 -18.79 -15.71
CA ALA A 57 18.55 -19.10 -16.92
C ALA A 57 19.29 -18.67 -18.21
N LEU A 58 20.09 -17.60 -18.15
CA LEU A 58 20.93 -17.08 -19.25
C LEU A 58 22.42 -17.49 -19.11
N GLU A 59 22.71 -18.46 -18.25
CA GLU A 59 24.06 -19.00 -18.05
C GLU A 59 24.54 -19.71 -19.32
N HIS A 60 25.82 -19.59 -19.67
CA HIS A 60 26.48 -20.09 -20.91
C HIS A 60 26.13 -19.36 -22.23
N LEU A 61 25.25 -18.35 -22.22
CA LEU A 61 24.87 -17.57 -23.41
C LEU A 61 25.86 -16.44 -23.75
N SER A 62 27.15 -16.77 -23.89
CA SER A 62 28.23 -15.78 -24.07
C SER A 62 28.15 -15.02 -25.40
N GLU A 63 27.80 -15.72 -26.49
CA GLU A 63 27.67 -15.18 -27.85
C GLU A 63 26.31 -14.54 -28.14
N LEU A 64 25.39 -14.56 -27.18
CA LEU A 64 24.05 -13.97 -27.35
C LEU A 64 24.20 -12.51 -27.69
N LYS A 65 23.50 -12.10 -28.76
CA LYS A 65 23.43 -10.78 -29.38
C LYS A 65 22.00 -10.25 -29.45
N GLU A 66 20.96 -11.04 -29.27
CA GLU A 66 19.62 -10.49 -29.19
C GLU A 66 18.78 -11.33 -28.25
N LEU A 67 18.17 -10.67 -27.27
CA LEU A 67 17.09 -11.24 -26.50
C LEU A 67 15.85 -10.39 -26.77
N ARG A 68 14.72 -10.99 -27.07
CA ARG A 68 13.44 -10.27 -27.10
C ARG A 68 12.42 -11.00 -26.25
N LEU A 69 11.78 -10.25 -25.37
CA LEU A 69 10.80 -10.71 -24.40
C LEU A 69 9.53 -9.85 -24.45
N GLU A 70 9.25 -9.23 -25.60
CA GLU A 70 8.09 -8.36 -25.79
C GLU A 70 6.79 -9.09 -25.42
N GLY A 71 5.84 -8.40 -24.79
CA GLY A 71 4.47 -8.88 -24.63
C GLY A 71 4.31 -10.06 -23.66
N ASN A 72 5.31 -10.30 -22.81
CA ASN A 72 5.24 -11.29 -21.74
C ASN A 72 4.53 -10.72 -20.50
N LYS A 73 4.50 -11.50 -19.42
CA LYS A 73 4.02 -11.07 -18.10
C LYS A 73 5.18 -10.90 -17.14
N LEU A 74 6.36 -10.52 -17.65
CA LEU A 74 7.52 -10.32 -16.81
C LEU A 74 7.24 -9.16 -15.89
N CYS A 75 6.94 -9.53 -14.65
CA CYS A 75 7.12 -8.68 -13.52
C CYS A 75 8.60 -8.21 -13.58
N SER A 76 9.57 -9.10 -13.87
CA SER A 76 10.89 -8.74 -14.45
C SER A 76 11.83 -9.91 -14.83
N VAL A 77 13.11 -9.58 -15.08
CA VAL A 77 14.27 -10.43 -15.39
C VAL A 77 15.43 -10.12 -14.42
N PRO A 78 16.34 -11.05 -14.09
CA PRO A 78 17.42 -10.81 -13.13
C PRO A 78 18.58 -9.98 -13.72
N TRP A 79 18.68 -8.69 -13.36
CA TRP A 79 19.71 -7.74 -13.86
C TRP A 79 21.16 -8.26 -13.84
N THR A 80 21.50 -9.08 -12.85
CA THR A 80 22.84 -9.65 -12.65
C THR A 80 23.15 -10.80 -13.59
N ALA A 81 22.15 -11.52 -14.11
CA ALA A 81 22.36 -12.66 -14.99
C ALA A 81 23.00 -12.28 -16.34
N PHE A 82 22.81 -11.03 -16.78
CA PHE A 82 23.44 -10.51 -18.00
C PHE A 82 24.96 -10.32 -17.90
N GLN A 83 25.56 -10.53 -16.71
CA GLN A 83 27.01 -10.78 -16.60
C GLN A 83 27.46 -11.97 -17.47
N ALA A 84 26.58 -12.96 -17.69
CA ALA A 84 26.82 -14.10 -18.57
C ALA A 84 26.64 -13.80 -20.07
N THR A 85 26.08 -12.64 -20.44
CA THR A 85 25.80 -12.26 -21.84
C THR A 85 26.55 -10.97 -22.24
N PRO A 86 27.90 -10.93 -22.17
CA PRO A 86 28.67 -9.69 -22.36
C PRO A 86 28.62 -9.16 -23.81
N LEU A 87 28.31 -10.01 -24.79
CA LEU A 87 28.16 -9.66 -26.20
C LEU A 87 26.70 -9.41 -26.61
N LEU A 88 25.77 -9.37 -25.66
CA LEU A 88 24.35 -9.09 -25.93
C LEU A 88 24.23 -7.81 -26.74
N ARG A 89 23.27 -7.75 -27.66
CA ARG A 89 23.17 -6.72 -28.71
C ARG A 89 21.78 -6.03 -28.78
N VAL A 90 20.69 -6.73 -28.52
CA VAL A 90 19.36 -6.11 -28.29
C VAL A 90 18.72 -6.68 -27.03
N LEU A 91 18.00 -5.84 -26.27
CA LEU A 91 16.89 -6.32 -25.43
C LEU A 91 15.64 -5.48 -25.62
N ASP A 92 14.59 -6.22 -25.96
CA ASP A 92 13.22 -5.76 -25.92
C ASP A 92 12.52 -6.31 -24.66
N LEU A 93 12.08 -5.41 -23.77
CA LEU A 93 11.20 -5.71 -22.63
C LEU A 93 9.84 -4.99 -22.77
N LYS A 94 9.48 -4.53 -23.97
CA LYS A 94 8.22 -3.82 -24.24
C LYS A 94 7.00 -4.65 -23.84
N HIS A 95 5.91 -3.99 -23.45
CA HIS A 95 4.64 -4.64 -23.07
C HIS A 95 4.79 -5.71 -21.97
N ASN A 96 5.62 -5.44 -20.95
CA ASN A 96 5.74 -6.27 -19.75
C ASN A 96 5.14 -5.57 -18.53
N ARG A 97 5.56 -5.92 -17.31
CA ARG A 97 4.98 -5.45 -16.05
C ARG A 97 6.01 -4.92 -15.05
N ILE A 98 7.18 -4.49 -15.55
CA ILE A 98 8.31 -4.04 -14.73
C ILE A 98 7.96 -2.69 -14.08
N ASP A 99 8.00 -2.63 -12.75
CA ASP A 99 7.67 -1.45 -11.95
C ASP A 99 8.87 -0.79 -11.28
N ALA A 100 9.93 -1.56 -11.01
CA ALA A 100 11.11 -1.11 -10.27
C ALA A 100 12.40 -1.09 -11.11
N LEU A 101 13.28 -0.14 -10.79
CA LEU A 101 14.57 0.10 -11.46
C LEU A 101 15.67 0.48 -10.41
N PRO A 102 16.30 -0.50 -9.72
CA PRO A 102 17.40 -0.29 -8.78
C PRO A 102 18.64 0.33 -9.42
N GLU A 103 19.59 0.78 -8.58
CA GLU A 103 20.71 1.60 -9.05
C GLU A 103 21.80 0.81 -9.81
N LEU A 104 22.01 -0.46 -9.47
CA LEU A 104 22.99 -1.35 -10.12
C LEU A 104 22.40 -2.18 -11.26
N ALA A 105 21.14 -1.93 -11.61
CA ALA A 105 20.32 -2.57 -12.63
C ALA A 105 20.94 -2.65 -14.06
N LEU A 106 22.09 -2.02 -14.26
CA LEU A 106 22.71 -1.74 -15.56
C LEU A 106 24.20 -2.03 -15.64
N GLN A 107 24.80 -2.49 -14.55
CA GLN A 107 26.25 -2.52 -14.38
C GLN A 107 26.97 -3.34 -15.47
N PHE A 108 26.36 -4.46 -15.89
CA PHE A 108 26.92 -5.38 -16.88
C PHE A 108 26.60 -4.99 -18.34
N LEU A 109 25.75 -3.98 -18.54
CA LEU A 109 24.98 -3.75 -19.78
C LEU A 109 25.65 -2.67 -20.65
N VAL A 110 27.00 -2.74 -20.65
CA VAL A 110 27.97 -1.72 -21.10
C VAL A 110 28.08 -1.57 -22.61
N ASN A 111 27.67 -2.55 -23.39
CA ASN A 111 27.83 -2.49 -24.84
C ASN A 111 26.73 -1.68 -25.56
N LEU A 112 25.93 -0.79 -24.92
CA LEU A 112 24.56 -0.58 -25.45
C LEU A 112 24.37 0.19 -26.76
N THR A 113 23.50 -0.33 -27.64
CA THR A 113 22.66 0.48 -28.54
C THR A 113 21.18 0.45 -28.17
N TYR A 114 20.50 -0.69 -28.07
CA TYR A 114 19.03 -0.71 -27.95
C TYR A 114 18.50 -1.18 -26.59
N LEU A 115 17.57 -0.42 -26.02
CA LEU A 115 16.62 -0.87 -25.00
C LEU A 115 15.21 -0.44 -25.37
N ASP A 116 14.26 -1.38 -25.30
CA ASP A 116 12.86 -1.04 -25.08
C ASP A 116 12.39 -1.41 -23.67
N LEU A 117 11.92 -0.42 -22.92
CA LEU A 117 11.23 -0.54 -21.63
C LEU A 117 9.85 0.16 -21.66
N SER A 118 9.38 0.53 -22.85
CA SER A 118 8.08 1.16 -23.00
C SER A 118 6.95 0.21 -22.58
N SER A 119 5.80 0.80 -22.28
CA SER A 119 4.56 0.05 -22.01
C SER A 119 4.72 -0.97 -20.86
N ASN A 120 5.43 -0.56 -19.81
CA ASN A 120 5.66 -1.29 -18.56
C ASN A 120 4.93 -0.58 -17.40
N ARG A 121 5.34 -0.82 -16.14
CA ARG A 121 4.72 -0.27 -14.92
C ARG A 121 5.64 0.66 -14.13
N LEU A 122 6.70 1.19 -14.75
CA LEU A 122 7.68 2.05 -14.08
C LEU A 122 7.02 3.33 -13.55
N THR A 123 7.16 3.59 -12.25
CA THR A 123 6.56 4.76 -11.59
C THR A 123 7.61 5.80 -11.22
N VAL A 124 8.67 5.39 -10.51
CA VAL A 124 9.79 6.25 -10.08
C VAL A 124 11.11 5.57 -10.43
N VAL A 125 12.02 6.34 -11.00
CA VAL A 125 13.37 5.91 -11.39
C VAL A 125 14.36 7.00 -10.98
N SER A 126 15.55 6.61 -10.50
CA SER A 126 16.63 7.56 -10.19
C SER A 126 17.50 7.86 -11.41
N LYS A 127 18.04 9.08 -11.48
CA LYS A 127 19.04 9.45 -12.50
C LYS A 127 20.36 8.68 -12.36
N SER A 128 20.70 8.24 -11.15
CA SER A 128 21.91 7.42 -10.88
C SER A 128 21.96 6.19 -11.78
N VAL A 129 20.82 5.52 -11.97
CA VAL A 129 20.65 4.33 -12.84
C VAL A 129 21.27 4.59 -14.21
N PHE A 130 20.82 5.63 -14.92
CA PHE A 130 21.31 5.96 -16.26
C PHE A 130 22.71 6.58 -16.26
N LEU A 131 23.02 7.47 -15.31
CA LEU A 131 24.30 8.18 -15.26
C LEU A 131 25.47 7.22 -14.94
N ASN A 132 25.34 6.37 -13.92
CA ASN A 132 26.35 5.38 -13.55
C ASN A 132 26.64 4.44 -14.71
N TRP A 133 25.60 4.01 -15.41
CA TRP A 133 25.72 3.16 -16.57
C TRP A 133 26.38 3.84 -17.78
N LEU A 134 26.06 5.11 -18.07
CA LEU A 134 26.77 5.90 -19.07
C LEU A 134 28.26 6.09 -18.69
N ALA A 135 28.60 6.12 -17.40
CA ALA A 135 29.99 6.11 -16.93
C ALA A 135 30.67 4.74 -17.14
N TYR A 136 30.04 3.62 -16.76
CA TYR A 136 30.57 2.27 -17.02
C TYR A 136 30.78 2.02 -18.52
N ARG A 137 29.89 2.55 -19.37
CA ARG A 137 30.03 2.53 -20.83
C ARG A 137 31.31 3.23 -21.32
N LYS A 138 31.64 4.40 -20.74
CA LYS A 138 32.87 5.15 -21.09
C LYS A 138 34.12 4.44 -20.59
N GLN A 139 34.13 3.99 -19.33
CA GLN A 139 35.28 3.32 -18.71
C GLN A 139 35.73 2.04 -19.44
N ARG A 140 34.81 1.33 -20.10
CA ARG A 140 35.12 0.08 -20.82
C ARG A 140 35.48 0.27 -22.30
N GLN A 141 35.59 1.50 -22.82
CA GLN A 141 36.12 1.72 -24.17
C GLN A 141 37.66 1.62 -24.16
N PRO A 142 38.28 0.69 -24.92
CA PRO A 142 39.74 0.57 -24.92
C PRO A 142 40.40 1.71 -25.71
N GLY A 143 41.29 2.45 -25.04
CA GLY A 143 42.21 3.40 -25.65
C GLY A 143 41.68 4.82 -25.87
N CYS A 144 42.56 5.81 -25.69
CA CYS A 144 42.30 7.24 -25.82
C CYS A 144 42.11 7.73 -27.28
N GLY A 145 41.48 6.91 -28.14
CA GLY A 145 41.33 7.16 -29.58
C GLY A 145 40.00 6.72 -30.19
N ALA A 146 39.05 6.22 -29.39
CA ALA A 146 37.72 5.80 -29.86
C ALA A 146 36.85 7.03 -30.22
N LYS A 147 37.02 7.55 -31.46
CA LYS A 147 36.42 8.82 -31.94
C LYS A 147 34.88 8.90 -31.92
N THR A 148 34.16 7.79 -31.74
CA THR A 148 32.69 7.78 -31.68
C THR A 148 32.19 6.88 -30.56
N VAL A 149 31.32 7.43 -29.69
CA VAL A 149 30.54 6.63 -28.74
C VAL A 149 29.32 6.08 -29.49
N PRO A 150 29.16 4.75 -29.62
CA PRO A 150 28.06 4.16 -30.39
C PRO A 150 26.69 4.53 -29.83
N ILE A 151 25.79 4.90 -30.75
CA ILE A 151 24.46 5.47 -30.49
C ILE A 151 23.62 4.56 -29.58
N LEU A 152 22.90 5.19 -28.67
CA LEU A 152 21.97 4.60 -27.72
C LEU A 152 20.54 4.96 -28.09
N VAL A 153 19.77 3.99 -28.57
CA VAL A 153 18.32 4.03 -28.71
C VAL A 153 17.67 3.54 -27.40
N LEU A 154 16.78 4.35 -26.84
CA LEU A 154 16.12 4.11 -25.55
C LEU A 154 14.60 4.38 -25.67
N ALA A 155 13.75 3.42 -25.33
CA ALA A 155 12.29 3.63 -25.24
C ALA A 155 11.79 3.48 -23.79
N LEU A 156 11.03 4.47 -23.34
CA LEU A 156 10.52 4.59 -21.96
C LEU A 156 9.07 5.10 -21.85
N HIS A 157 8.43 5.38 -22.99
CA HIS A 157 7.05 5.88 -23.07
C HIS A 157 6.02 4.85 -22.57
N ASN A 158 4.77 5.27 -22.39
CA ASN A 158 3.67 4.41 -21.92
C ASN A 158 3.93 3.73 -20.54
N ASN A 159 4.75 4.34 -19.68
CA ASN A 159 4.92 3.93 -18.28
C ASN A 159 4.11 4.86 -17.35
N PRO A 160 3.57 4.36 -16.22
CA PRO A 160 2.73 5.13 -15.30
C PRO A 160 3.55 6.06 -14.39
N TRP A 161 4.30 6.99 -14.99
CA TRP A 161 5.23 7.88 -14.29
C TRP A 161 4.56 8.67 -13.16
N LEU A 162 5.15 8.58 -11.97
CA LEU A 162 4.74 9.28 -10.76
C LEU A 162 5.65 10.50 -10.57
N CYS A 163 5.18 11.63 -11.09
CA CYS A 163 5.87 12.92 -11.07
C CYS A 163 5.74 13.62 -9.71
N ASP A 164 6.26 12.97 -8.67
CA ASP A 164 6.59 13.60 -7.40
C ASP A 164 8.09 13.98 -7.34
N CYS A 165 8.51 14.60 -6.23
CA CYS A 165 9.88 15.08 -6.03
C CYS A 165 10.98 14.03 -6.28
N ARG A 166 10.68 12.73 -6.16
CA ARG A 166 11.65 11.63 -6.35
C ARG A 166 12.00 11.45 -7.82
N LEU A 167 11.05 11.70 -8.72
CA LEU A 167 11.26 11.65 -10.17
C LEU A 167 12.03 12.87 -10.69
N ARG A 168 12.12 13.97 -9.92
CA ARG A 168 12.80 15.23 -10.29
C ARG A 168 14.15 15.02 -10.97
N GLY A 169 15.01 14.19 -10.37
CA GLY A 169 16.34 13.92 -10.92
C GLY A 169 16.28 13.21 -12.28
N PHE A 170 15.33 12.31 -12.48
CA PHE A 170 15.17 11.59 -13.73
C PHE A 170 14.49 12.44 -14.82
N VAL A 171 13.53 13.31 -14.47
CA VAL A 171 13.00 14.33 -15.41
C VAL A 171 14.12 15.26 -15.87
N GLN A 172 14.96 15.76 -14.95
CA GLN A 172 16.17 16.53 -15.30
C GLN A 172 17.11 15.76 -16.23
N PHE A 173 17.31 14.45 -15.99
CA PHE A 173 18.12 13.61 -16.88
C PHE A 173 17.50 13.51 -18.28
N VAL A 174 16.20 13.21 -18.39
CA VAL A 174 15.47 13.14 -19.68
C VAL A 174 15.59 14.44 -20.45
N ASN A 175 15.39 15.58 -19.79
CA ASN A 175 15.47 16.91 -20.41
C ASN A 175 16.92 17.29 -20.79
N SER A 176 17.92 16.52 -20.35
CA SER A 176 19.34 16.65 -20.74
C SER A 176 19.82 15.58 -21.74
N ILE A 177 18.92 14.72 -22.25
CA ILE A 177 19.28 13.69 -23.23
C ILE A 177 19.69 14.34 -24.56
N SER A 178 20.88 13.98 -25.04
CA SER A 178 21.43 14.36 -26.34
C SER A 178 22.33 13.26 -26.89
N ILE A 179 22.76 13.39 -28.15
CA ILE A 179 23.65 12.46 -28.85
C ILE A 179 24.89 12.15 -27.97
N PRO A 180 25.25 10.86 -27.74
CA PRO A 180 24.85 9.66 -28.48
C PRO A 180 23.51 9.03 -28.06
N VAL A 181 22.73 9.64 -27.17
CA VAL A 181 21.46 9.10 -26.67
C VAL A 181 20.27 9.64 -27.47
N ILE A 182 19.44 8.72 -27.97
CA ILE A 182 18.22 8.95 -28.74
C ILE A 182 17.06 8.31 -27.98
N LEU A 183 16.06 9.12 -27.63
CA LEU A 183 14.84 8.67 -26.98
C LEU A 183 13.78 8.37 -28.07
N VAL A 184 13.33 7.11 -28.19
CA VAL A 184 12.44 6.62 -29.28
C VAL A 184 11.12 7.39 -29.37
N ASN A 185 10.67 7.94 -28.24
CA ASN A 185 9.52 8.82 -28.14
C ASN A 185 9.80 9.85 -27.04
N TYR A 186 9.88 11.12 -27.41
CA TYR A 186 10.20 12.20 -26.49
C TYR A 186 9.01 12.67 -25.63
N TYR A 187 7.79 12.25 -25.97
CA TYR A 187 6.58 12.54 -25.20
C TYR A 187 6.47 11.65 -23.95
N LEU A 188 7.47 11.70 -23.06
CA LEU A 188 7.34 11.16 -21.71
C LEU A 188 6.43 12.09 -20.91
N MET A 189 5.35 11.52 -20.36
CA MET A 189 4.28 12.25 -19.70
C MET A 189 3.93 11.63 -18.35
N CYS A 190 3.56 12.50 -17.42
CA CYS A 190 3.18 12.17 -16.06
C CYS A 190 1.81 11.48 -16.02
N GLN A 191 1.69 10.39 -15.25
CA GLN A 191 0.42 9.67 -15.06
C GLN A 191 -0.18 9.90 -13.66
N ARG A 192 0.67 10.27 -12.69
CA ARG A 192 0.33 10.65 -11.30
C ARG A 192 1.29 11.77 -10.83
N PRO A 193 0.94 12.59 -9.83
CA PRO A 193 -0.39 12.75 -9.21
C PRO A 193 -1.44 13.27 -10.21
N LEU A 194 -2.72 13.29 -9.83
CA LEU A 194 -3.81 13.70 -10.74
C LEU A 194 -3.67 15.14 -11.24
N SER A 195 -3.11 16.03 -10.41
CA SER A 195 -2.77 17.42 -10.72
C SER A 195 -1.74 17.60 -11.84
N LYS A 196 -0.93 16.57 -12.12
CA LYS A 196 0.11 16.58 -13.16
C LYS A 196 -0.14 15.54 -14.26
N ALA A 197 -1.27 14.82 -14.21
CA ALA A 197 -1.59 13.79 -15.18
C ALA A 197 -1.75 14.39 -16.59
N GLY A 198 -0.96 13.89 -17.55
CA GLY A 198 -0.90 14.39 -18.92
C GLY A 198 0.18 15.44 -19.19
N GLN A 199 0.85 16.00 -18.16
CA GLN A 199 1.95 16.95 -18.36
C GLN A 199 3.20 16.26 -18.94
N LEU A 200 3.90 16.93 -19.87
CA LEU A 200 5.11 16.42 -20.50
C LEU A 200 6.35 16.70 -19.64
N PHE A 201 7.34 15.81 -19.67
CA PHE A 201 8.55 15.92 -18.82
C PHE A 201 9.35 17.21 -19.06
N HIS A 202 9.34 17.76 -20.28
CA HIS A 202 9.99 19.04 -20.58
C HIS A 202 9.23 20.28 -20.04
N GLU A 203 7.95 20.14 -19.71
CA GLU A 203 7.10 21.16 -19.08
C GLU A 203 6.98 21.00 -17.56
N THR A 204 7.34 19.82 -17.02
CA THR A 204 7.07 19.45 -15.62
C THR A 204 8.22 19.84 -14.70
N GLU A 205 8.13 21.00 -14.05
CA GLU A 205 9.00 21.33 -12.92
C GLU A 205 8.60 20.56 -11.65
N LEU A 206 9.58 19.96 -10.99
CA LEU A 206 9.39 19.14 -9.79
C LEU A 206 10.18 19.70 -8.60
N SER A 207 9.54 19.74 -7.44
CA SER A 207 10.07 20.23 -6.17
C SER A 207 11.14 19.30 -5.59
N ALA A 208 11.95 19.80 -4.66
CA ALA A 208 12.90 18.98 -3.90
C ALA A 208 12.18 18.17 -2.82
N CYS A 209 12.57 16.91 -2.62
CA CYS A 209 11.99 16.10 -1.55
C CYS A 209 12.33 16.65 -0.16
N ARG A 210 11.33 16.64 0.73
CA ARG A 210 11.38 17.24 2.06
C ARG A 210 10.74 16.29 3.07
N LYS A 211 11.47 15.99 4.15
CA LYS A 211 10.92 15.25 5.30
C LYS A 211 9.74 16.02 5.92
N PRO A 212 8.78 15.35 6.57
CA PRO A 212 7.60 16.01 7.09
C PRO A 212 7.96 17.08 8.12
N GLN A 213 7.39 18.28 7.98
CA GLN A 213 7.41 19.33 8.99
C GLN A 213 5.98 19.55 9.45
N ILE A 214 5.76 19.49 10.76
CA ILE A 214 4.43 19.45 11.36
C ILE A 214 4.16 20.74 12.13
N SER A 215 2.96 21.30 11.99
CA SER A 215 2.45 22.41 12.78
C SER A 215 1.04 22.15 13.30
N THR A 216 0.66 22.87 14.36
CA THR A 216 -0.67 22.89 14.96
C THR A 216 -1.10 24.35 15.15
N PRO A 217 -2.40 24.70 15.06
CA PRO A 217 -2.90 26.00 15.49
C PRO A 217 -2.70 26.27 16.99
N SER A 218 -2.60 25.22 17.83
CA SER A 218 -2.44 25.35 19.28
C SER A 218 -1.74 24.12 19.87
N ALA A 219 -0.68 24.34 20.65
CA ALA A 219 0.12 23.27 21.29
C ALA A 219 -0.48 22.79 22.62
N SER A 220 -1.35 23.60 23.24
CA SER A 220 -2.20 23.23 24.38
C SER A 220 -3.63 23.65 24.05
N VAL A 221 -4.59 22.79 24.38
CA VAL A 221 -6.03 22.99 24.13
C VAL A 221 -6.79 22.73 25.41
N THR A 222 -7.64 23.68 25.81
CA THR A 222 -8.55 23.58 26.95
C THR A 222 -9.98 23.39 26.48
N VAL A 223 -10.73 22.47 27.11
CA VAL A 223 -12.14 22.21 26.79
C VAL A 223 -12.94 21.94 28.07
N GLN A 224 -14.21 22.34 28.10
CA GLN A 224 -15.13 21.98 29.18
C GLN A 224 -15.66 20.55 28.98
N MET A 225 -15.91 19.85 30.09
CA MET A 225 -16.50 18.51 30.05
C MET A 225 -17.79 18.48 29.22
N GLY A 226 -18.00 17.38 28.48
CA GLY A 226 -19.16 17.18 27.61
C GLY A 226 -19.14 17.94 26.28
N HIS A 227 -18.19 18.85 26.05
CA HIS A 227 -18.06 19.56 24.77
C HIS A 227 -17.18 18.77 23.77
N ASN A 228 -17.42 18.97 22.48
CA ASN A 228 -16.58 18.38 21.42
C ASN A 228 -15.30 19.21 21.23
N VAL A 229 -14.18 18.54 20.97
CA VAL A 229 -12.90 19.19 20.63
C VAL A 229 -12.24 18.51 19.43
N THR A 230 -11.61 19.31 18.57
CA THR A 230 -10.94 18.84 17.35
C THR A 230 -9.47 19.25 17.38
N LEU A 231 -8.55 18.29 17.43
CA LEU A 231 -7.12 18.55 17.41
C LEU A 231 -6.62 18.55 15.96
N ARG A 232 -5.93 19.62 15.55
CA ARG A 232 -5.54 19.87 14.15
C ARG A 232 -4.04 19.70 13.96
N CYS A 233 -3.66 18.90 12.97
CA CYS A 233 -2.27 18.64 12.60
C CYS A 233 -2.06 18.90 11.11
N LEU A 234 -1.20 19.87 10.79
CA LEU A 234 -0.79 20.21 9.43
C LEU A 234 0.61 19.63 9.17
N ALA A 235 0.76 18.77 8.16
CA ALA A 235 2.05 18.19 7.77
C ALA A 235 2.44 18.62 6.35
N GLN A 236 3.52 19.41 6.27
CA GLN A 236 4.17 19.79 5.01
C GLN A 236 5.26 18.76 4.66
N ALA A 237 5.11 18.01 3.57
CA ALA A 237 6.11 17.03 3.14
C ALA A 237 6.03 16.75 1.63
N SER A 238 7.17 16.45 1.00
CA SER A 238 7.24 15.95 -0.37
C SER A 238 8.13 14.70 -0.43
N PRO A 239 7.62 13.52 -0.84
CA PRO A 239 6.23 13.25 -1.23
C PRO A 239 5.24 13.43 -0.09
N SER A 240 3.95 13.56 -0.42
CA SER A 240 2.86 13.81 0.53
C SER A 240 2.88 12.80 1.70
N PRO A 241 2.69 13.25 2.96
CA PRO A 241 2.92 12.41 4.13
C PRO A 241 1.70 11.57 4.54
N THR A 242 1.94 10.38 5.08
CA THR A 242 0.94 9.64 5.88
C THR A 242 0.98 10.17 7.31
N ILE A 243 -0.18 10.56 7.85
CA ILE A 243 -0.37 11.02 9.23
C ILE A 243 -1.01 9.90 10.05
N ALA A 244 -0.55 9.72 11.29
CA ALA A 244 -1.16 8.87 12.30
C ALA A 244 -1.16 9.58 13.67
N TRP A 245 -2.11 9.26 14.54
CA TRP A 245 -2.20 9.81 15.89
C TRP A 245 -1.88 8.75 16.95
N ALA A 246 -1.18 9.15 18.01
CA ALA A 246 -0.90 8.31 19.18
C ALA A 246 -1.25 9.10 20.45
N TYR A 247 -2.16 8.57 21.25
CA TYR A 247 -2.77 9.27 22.39
C TYR A 247 -3.10 8.31 23.55
N PRO A 248 -3.24 8.82 24.79
CA PRO A 248 -3.66 8.00 25.94
C PRO A 248 -4.99 7.31 25.66
N LEU A 249 -5.16 6.10 26.19
CA LEU A 249 -6.39 5.30 26.07
C LEU A 249 -6.83 4.91 24.64
N SER A 250 -5.98 5.10 23.62
CA SER A 250 -6.25 4.71 22.22
C SER A 250 -6.57 3.22 21.99
N MET A 251 -6.28 2.32 22.94
CA MET A 251 -6.72 0.92 22.90
C MET A 251 -8.15 0.69 23.44
N TRP A 252 -8.72 1.69 24.12
CA TRP A 252 -10.01 1.60 24.85
C TRP A 252 -11.07 2.56 24.30
N ARG A 253 -10.66 3.67 23.68
CA ARG A 253 -11.53 4.66 23.04
C ARG A 253 -10.86 5.16 21.75
N GLU A 254 -11.35 4.68 20.62
CA GLU A 254 -10.97 5.17 19.29
C GLU A 254 -11.74 6.46 18.97
N PHE A 255 -11.11 7.35 18.20
CA PHE A 255 -11.64 8.66 17.81
C PHE A 255 -11.54 8.85 16.28
N ASP A 256 -12.51 9.56 15.70
CA ASP A 256 -12.53 9.82 14.25
C ASP A 256 -11.34 10.66 13.81
N VAL A 257 -10.61 10.19 12.78
CA VAL A 257 -9.48 10.89 12.15
C VAL A 257 -9.84 11.28 10.72
N LEU A 258 -10.19 12.55 10.52
CA LEU A 258 -10.43 13.10 9.19
C LEU A 258 -9.10 13.57 8.60
N THR A 259 -8.65 13.00 7.48
CA THR A 259 -7.40 13.41 6.82
C THR A 259 -7.67 13.84 5.38
N SER A 260 -7.22 15.04 5.02
CA SER A 260 -7.44 15.67 3.72
C SER A 260 -6.14 16.28 3.16
N SER A 261 -6.02 16.36 1.84
CA SER A 261 -4.92 17.08 1.18
C SER A 261 -5.31 18.54 0.96
N ALA A 262 -4.65 19.46 1.66
CA ALA A 262 -4.88 20.90 1.51
C ALA A 262 -4.23 21.46 0.22
N ALA A 263 -3.07 20.91 -0.16
CA ALA A 263 -2.42 21.04 -1.48
C ALA A 263 -1.44 19.85 -1.68
N GLU A 264 -0.73 19.78 -2.81
CA GLU A 264 0.12 18.61 -3.18
C GLU A 264 1.06 18.14 -2.04
N ASP A 265 1.81 19.06 -1.47
CA ASP A 265 2.80 18.81 -0.41
C ASP A 265 2.25 19.10 1.01
N THR A 266 0.92 19.19 1.19
CA THR A 266 0.28 19.44 2.51
C THR A 266 -0.90 18.52 2.81
N ALA A 267 -0.77 17.74 3.89
CA ALA A 267 -1.88 17.02 4.50
C ALA A 267 -2.35 17.73 5.78
N LEU A 268 -3.66 17.85 5.95
CA LEU A 268 -4.33 18.23 7.19
C LEU A 268 -4.95 16.96 7.78
N SER A 269 -4.72 16.71 9.06
CA SER A 269 -5.40 15.67 9.84
C SER A 269 -6.09 16.31 11.05
N GLU A 270 -7.36 15.97 11.24
CA GLU A 270 -8.22 16.45 12.31
C GLU A 270 -8.71 15.24 13.13
N LEU A 271 -8.29 15.17 14.40
CA LEU A 271 -8.74 14.18 15.36
C LEU A 271 -9.94 14.74 16.14
N VAL A 272 -11.11 14.12 16.01
CA VAL A 272 -12.36 14.59 16.62
C VAL A 272 -12.66 13.79 17.89
N ILE A 273 -12.73 14.48 19.02
CA ILE A 273 -13.07 13.93 20.33
C ILE A 273 -14.49 14.40 20.69
N PRO A 274 -15.53 13.57 20.49
CA PRO A 274 -16.90 13.90 20.86
C PRO A 274 -17.09 13.74 22.37
N ALA A 275 -17.76 14.72 22.99
CA ALA A 275 -18.01 14.80 24.44
C ALA A 275 -16.75 14.48 25.29
N ALA A 276 -15.88 15.47 25.47
CA ALA A 276 -14.66 15.32 26.25
C ALA A 276 -14.94 15.00 27.73
N HIS A 277 -14.32 13.94 28.24
CA HIS A 277 -14.33 13.51 29.63
C HIS A 277 -12.98 13.78 30.30
N LEU A 278 -12.95 13.84 31.63
CA LEU A 278 -11.70 14.08 32.39
C LEU A 278 -10.59 13.04 32.10
N VAL A 279 -10.96 11.82 31.70
CA VAL A 279 -10.03 10.74 31.30
C VAL A 279 -9.36 10.97 29.94
N ASP A 280 -9.91 11.84 29.08
CA ASP A 280 -9.33 12.15 27.77
C ASP A 280 -8.14 13.13 27.88
N ARG A 281 -7.86 13.65 29.08
CA ARG A 281 -6.73 14.55 29.37
C ARG A 281 -5.39 13.87 29.09
N GLY A 282 -4.52 14.53 28.31
CA GLY A 282 -3.15 14.09 28.13
C GLY A 282 -2.50 14.57 26.83
N ASN A 283 -1.44 13.87 26.42
CA ASN A 283 -0.56 14.28 25.32
C ASN A 283 -0.89 13.53 24.03
N TYR A 284 -1.56 14.22 23.10
CA TYR A 284 -1.94 13.72 21.79
C TYR A 284 -0.79 13.97 20.80
N THR A 285 -0.15 12.90 20.33
CA THR A 285 1.00 12.98 19.43
C THR A 285 0.54 12.76 17.99
N CYS A 286 0.58 13.81 17.17
CA CYS A 286 0.48 13.67 15.73
C CYS A 286 1.85 13.21 15.17
N VAL A 287 1.84 12.19 14.32
CA VAL A 287 3.03 11.61 13.68
C VAL A 287 2.84 11.68 12.18
N ALA A 288 3.75 12.36 11.47
CA ALA A 288 3.77 12.39 10.01
C ALA A 288 4.99 11.65 9.46
N SER A 289 4.82 10.90 8.38
CA SER A 289 5.86 10.08 7.76
C SER A 289 5.78 10.11 6.23
N ASN A 290 6.94 10.17 5.57
CA ASN A 290 7.08 9.95 4.13
C ASN A 290 8.39 9.20 3.85
N SER A 291 8.72 8.98 2.56
CA SER A 291 9.96 8.28 2.16
C SER A 291 11.27 9.01 2.54
N MET A 292 11.20 10.26 3.01
CA MET A 292 12.35 11.06 3.46
C MET A 292 12.50 11.06 4.99
N GLY A 293 11.58 10.44 5.74
CA GLY A 293 11.66 10.27 7.18
C GLY A 293 10.34 10.48 7.92
N ARG A 294 10.45 10.44 9.26
CA ARG A 294 9.35 10.61 10.22
C ARG A 294 9.55 11.90 11.01
N SER A 295 8.45 12.50 11.47
CA SER A 295 8.44 13.57 12.46
C SER A 295 7.20 13.45 13.34
N ALA A 296 7.22 14.10 14.50
CA ALA A 296 6.13 14.05 15.47
C ALA A 296 5.95 15.41 16.15
N LEU A 297 4.73 15.70 16.57
CA LEU A 297 4.34 16.90 17.29
C LEU A 297 3.34 16.53 18.39
N VAL A 298 3.53 17.06 19.60
CA VAL A 298 2.66 16.79 20.75
C VAL A 298 1.71 17.97 20.97
N ILE A 299 0.44 17.67 21.23
CA ILE A 299 -0.61 18.62 21.62
C ILE A 299 -1.14 18.18 22.99
N ALA A 300 -1.11 19.08 23.98
CA ALA A 300 -1.62 18.80 25.32
C ALA A 300 -3.11 19.14 25.42
N LEU A 301 -3.96 18.16 25.72
CA LEU A 301 -5.39 18.35 25.96
C LEU A 301 -5.69 18.42 27.46
N HIS A 302 -6.35 19.50 27.87
CA HIS A 302 -6.80 19.75 29.23
C HIS A 302 -8.33 19.82 29.27
N VAL A 303 -8.97 18.87 29.96
CA VAL A 303 -10.42 18.89 30.17
C VAL A 303 -10.71 19.48 31.55
N GLN A 304 -11.57 20.50 31.61
CA GLN A 304 -12.03 21.13 32.83
C GLN A 304 -13.42 20.58 33.22
N PRO A 305 -13.69 20.36 34.52
CA PRO A 305 -15.04 20.03 34.97
C PRO A 305 -15.94 21.26 34.80
N THR A 306 -17.14 21.06 34.28
CA THR A 306 -18.16 22.10 34.20
C THR A 306 -18.48 22.63 35.60
N GLN A 307 -18.15 23.89 35.87
CA GLN A 307 -18.48 24.53 37.13
C GLN A 307 -19.99 24.57 37.33
N ALA A 308 -20.46 24.04 38.45
CA ALA A 308 -21.84 24.26 38.88
C ALA A 308 -22.05 25.77 39.14
N PRO A 309 -23.19 26.35 38.73
CA PRO A 309 -23.51 27.73 39.08
C PRO A 309 -23.52 27.87 40.61
N ALA A 310 -22.92 28.96 41.12
CA ALA A 310 -22.74 29.17 42.55
C ALA A 310 -24.09 29.04 43.29
N ALA A 311 -24.17 28.06 44.20
CA ALA A 311 -25.45 27.66 44.79
C ALA A 311 -26.09 28.83 45.56
N ALA A 312 -27.26 29.26 45.11
CA ALA A 312 -28.14 30.10 45.90
C ALA A 312 -28.44 29.38 47.22
N ARG A 313 -28.39 30.11 48.34
CA ARG A 313 -28.47 29.56 49.71
C ARG A 313 -29.62 28.55 49.85
N ALA A 314 -29.28 27.27 50.00
CA ALA A 314 -30.22 26.27 50.47
C ALA A 314 -30.61 26.56 51.94
N PRO A 315 -31.85 26.27 52.35
CA PRO A 315 -32.24 26.32 53.77
C PRO A 315 -31.50 25.22 54.57
N PRO A 316 -31.34 25.39 55.89
CA PRO A 316 -30.67 24.39 56.72
C PRO A 316 -31.48 23.08 56.76
N LEU A 317 -30.86 21.99 56.31
CA LEU A 317 -31.33 20.62 56.57
C LEU A 317 -30.98 20.21 58.02
N PRO A 318 -31.83 19.40 58.69
CA PRO A 318 -31.55 18.94 60.05
C PRO A 318 -30.40 17.92 60.09
N SER A 319 -29.69 17.87 61.22
CA SER A 319 -28.72 16.83 61.59
C SER A 319 -29.40 15.47 61.73
N GLU A 320 -28.83 14.33 61.30
CA GLU A 320 -27.46 13.87 61.55
C GLU A 320 -26.76 13.25 60.31
N GLY A 321 -25.44 13.36 60.25
CA GLY A 321 -24.64 12.95 59.09
C GLY A 321 -23.96 11.58 59.23
N GLU A 322 -24.57 10.54 58.68
CA GLU A 322 -23.82 9.33 58.30
C GLU A 322 -23.31 9.43 56.86
N ALA A 323 -21.99 9.57 56.70
CA ALA A 323 -21.31 9.42 55.41
C ALA A 323 -21.76 8.13 54.70
N TYR A 324 -22.28 8.24 53.48
CA TYR A 324 -22.66 7.08 52.67
C TYR A 324 -21.95 7.03 51.32
N ILE A 325 -21.64 5.81 50.93
CA ILE A 325 -21.15 5.45 49.60
C ILE A 325 -22.35 4.84 48.90
N ASP A 326 -22.73 5.38 47.75
CA ASP A 326 -23.53 4.65 46.77
C ASP A 326 -22.57 3.98 45.78
N LEU A 327 -22.80 2.69 45.52
CA LEU A 327 -21.93 1.82 44.72
C LEU A 327 -22.83 1.10 43.71
N ARG A 328 -22.48 1.18 42.42
CA ARG A 328 -23.27 0.61 41.34
C ARG A 328 -22.42 -0.15 40.33
N VAL A 329 -22.99 -1.20 39.75
CA VAL A 329 -22.46 -1.89 38.57
C VAL A 329 -22.94 -1.12 37.34
N VAL A 330 -22.02 -0.46 36.64
CA VAL A 330 -22.33 0.36 35.45
C VAL A 330 -22.32 -0.48 34.18
N ARG A 331 -21.44 -1.50 34.12
CA ARG A 331 -21.39 -2.48 33.03
C ARG A 331 -21.06 -3.87 33.57
N GLN A 332 -21.61 -4.88 32.92
CA GLN A 332 -21.36 -6.29 33.23
C GLN A 332 -21.08 -7.08 31.94
N THR A 333 -20.18 -8.05 32.02
CA THR A 333 -19.79 -8.94 30.92
C THR A 333 -19.83 -10.41 31.37
N VAL A 334 -19.35 -11.32 30.51
CA VAL A 334 -19.21 -12.76 30.81
C VAL A 334 -18.07 -13.05 31.82
N ARG A 335 -17.05 -12.16 31.93
CA ARG A 335 -15.85 -12.39 32.76
C ARG A 335 -15.43 -11.19 33.61
N GLY A 336 -16.28 -10.19 33.78
CA GLY A 336 -15.88 -8.95 34.43
C GLY A 336 -16.99 -7.92 34.55
N ILE A 337 -16.79 -6.93 35.42
CA ILE A 337 -17.71 -5.83 35.68
C ILE A 337 -16.97 -4.49 35.81
N LEU A 338 -17.71 -3.40 35.61
CA LEU A 338 -17.26 -2.04 35.92
C LEU A 338 -18.11 -1.50 37.08
N LEU A 339 -17.45 -1.24 38.21
CA LEU A 339 -18.01 -0.54 39.37
C LEU A 339 -17.81 0.97 39.22
N GLU A 340 -18.77 1.74 39.72
CA GLU A 340 -18.68 3.18 39.95
C GLU A 340 -19.28 3.49 41.33
N TRP A 341 -18.73 4.46 42.04
CA TRP A 341 -19.27 4.93 43.31
C TRP A 341 -19.22 6.45 43.44
N PHE A 342 -20.06 6.98 44.33
CA PHE A 342 -19.95 8.34 44.83
C PHE A 342 -20.10 8.38 46.35
N VAL A 343 -19.48 9.37 46.98
CA VAL A 343 -19.51 9.57 48.44
C VAL A 343 -20.33 10.81 48.75
N VAL A 344 -21.35 10.65 49.60
CA VAL A 344 -22.13 11.74 50.17
C VAL A 344 -21.70 11.90 51.62
N ALA A 345 -20.75 12.80 51.86
CA ALA A 345 -20.16 13.07 53.17
C ALA A 345 -19.51 14.46 53.23
N ASP A 346 -19.63 15.14 54.37
CA ASP A 346 -18.78 16.29 54.71
C ASP A 346 -17.44 15.78 55.28
N GLY A 347 -16.64 15.16 54.41
CA GLY A 347 -15.45 14.39 54.74
C GLY A 347 -14.14 14.97 54.18
N PRO A 348 -13.00 14.31 54.41
CA PRO A 348 -11.74 14.68 53.76
C PRO A 348 -11.89 14.62 52.24
N ARG A 349 -11.35 15.61 51.53
CA ARG A 349 -11.55 15.82 50.09
C ARG A 349 -11.05 14.66 49.21
N ASP A 350 -10.08 13.92 49.71
CA ASP A 350 -9.34 12.87 49.00
C ASP A 350 -9.27 11.58 49.85
N PRO A 351 -10.36 10.82 49.99
CA PRO A 351 -10.36 9.58 50.76
C PRO A 351 -9.74 8.40 49.99
N TRP A 352 -9.06 7.52 50.71
CA TRP A 352 -8.71 6.17 50.24
C TRP A 352 -9.89 5.21 50.45
N PHE A 353 -10.05 4.28 49.52
CA PHE A 353 -11.08 3.24 49.58
C PHE A 353 -10.47 1.84 49.68
N THR A 354 -11.17 0.92 50.32
CA THR A 354 -10.87 -0.51 50.27
C THR A 354 -12.07 -1.26 49.70
N LEU A 355 -11.84 -1.96 48.59
CA LEU A 355 -12.80 -2.81 47.90
C LEU A 355 -12.59 -4.25 48.32
N TYR A 356 -13.64 -4.88 48.85
CA TYR A 356 -13.67 -6.30 49.19
C TYR A 356 -14.50 -7.04 48.15
N ILE A 357 -13.95 -8.12 47.59
CA ILE A 357 -14.57 -8.92 46.54
C ILE A 357 -14.66 -10.36 47.03
N ALA A 358 -15.87 -10.91 47.12
CA ALA A 358 -16.11 -12.29 47.49
C ALA A 358 -16.93 -13.01 46.43
N SER A 359 -16.67 -14.30 46.24
CA SER A 359 -17.58 -15.22 45.55
C SER A 359 -18.09 -16.27 46.54
N ASP A 360 -19.25 -16.88 46.24
CA ASP A 360 -19.78 -17.99 47.04
C ASP A 360 -18.84 -19.22 47.09
N ALA A 361 -17.80 -19.26 46.24
CA ALA A 361 -16.80 -20.33 46.18
C ALA A 361 -15.46 -20.00 46.87
N THR A 362 -15.30 -18.81 47.48
CA THR A 362 -14.01 -18.33 48.03
C THR A 362 -14.11 -18.05 49.53
N LEU A 363 -13.40 -18.84 50.34
CA LEU A 363 -13.37 -18.75 51.82
C LEU A 363 -12.68 -17.49 52.39
N ARG A 364 -12.02 -16.69 51.55
CA ARG A 364 -11.46 -15.38 51.91
C ARG A 364 -11.81 -14.38 50.80
N PRO A 365 -12.24 -13.14 51.13
CA PRO A 365 -12.41 -12.10 50.14
C PRO A 365 -11.05 -11.64 49.62
N GLU A 366 -11.01 -11.27 48.35
CA GLU A 366 -9.93 -10.47 47.76
C GLU A 366 -10.09 -9.01 48.21
N VAL A 367 -8.97 -8.31 48.41
CA VAL A 367 -8.93 -6.97 48.99
C VAL A 367 -8.07 -6.07 48.10
N VAL A 368 -8.68 -4.99 47.59
CA VAL A 368 -8.01 -3.99 46.74
C VAL A 368 -8.05 -2.63 47.42
N HIS A 369 -6.88 -2.02 47.59
CA HIS A 369 -6.75 -0.65 48.08
C HIS A 369 -6.75 0.31 46.89
N ILE A 370 -7.63 1.32 46.92
CA ILE A 370 -7.88 2.24 45.82
C ILE A 370 -7.58 3.66 46.29
N GLY A 371 -6.68 4.33 45.56
CA GLY A 371 -6.21 5.67 45.89
C GLY A 371 -7.24 6.79 45.66
N PRO A 372 -6.97 7.99 46.20
CA PRO A 372 -7.84 9.15 46.08
C PRO A 372 -8.01 9.60 44.62
N GLY A 373 -9.14 10.26 44.34
CA GLY A 373 -9.51 10.73 43.01
C GLY A 373 -10.04 9.65 42.07
N VAL A 374 -10.05 8.37 42.48
CA VAL A 374 -10.65 7.26 41.72
C VAL A 374 -12.09 7.03 42.21
N ASN A 375 -13.04 6.99 41.27
CA ASN A 375 -14.46 6.72 41.53
C ASN A 375 -15.02 5.53 40.70
N THR A 376 -14.16 4.84 39.94
CA THR A 376 -14.53 3.67 39.11
C THR A 376 -13.46 2.59 39.21
N TYR A 377 -13.85 1.32 39.20
CA TYR A 377 -12.93 0.19 39.23
C TYR A 377 -13.44 -0.99 38.38
N GLY A 378 -12.56 -1.57 37.56
CA GLY A 378 -12.87 -2.71 36.69
C GLY A 378 -12.36 -4.02 37.28
N LEU A 379 -13.19 -5.05 37.25
CA LEU A 379 -12.82 -6.43 37.59
C LEU A 379 -12.79 -7.26 36.31
N GLU A 380 -11.71 -7.98 36.07
CA GLU A 380 -11.53 -8.92 34.95
C GLU A 380 -11.29 -10.35 35.45
N ASP A 381 -11.19 -11.32 34.54
CA ASP A 381 -10.98 -12.76 34.79
C ASP A 381 -11.92 -13.44 35.81
N LEU A 382 -13.09 -12.84 36.07
CA LEU A 382 -14.14 -13.43 36.90
C LEU A 382 -14.71 -14.69 36.26
N ARG A 383 -15.00 -15.70 37.08
CA ARG A 383 -15.59 -16.97 36.63
C ARG A 383 -16.98 -16.71 36.04
N PRO A 384 -17.32 -17.23 34.84
CA PRO A 384 -18.68 -17.12 34.28
C PRO A 384 -19.74 -17.79 35.16
N SER A 385 -21.01 -17.39 35.00
CA SER A 385 -22.17 -17.93 35.74
C SER A 385 -22.04 -17.95 37.28
N THR A 386 -21.16 -17.12 37.85
CA THR A 386 -20.78 -17.16 39.27
C THR A 386 -21.30 -15.92 39.98
N LYS A 387 -21.84 -16.11 41.19
CA LYS A 387 -22.31 -15.03 42.07
C LYS A 387 -21.14 -14.43 42.85
N TYR A 388 -21.07 -13.12 42.84
CA TYR A 388 -20.07 -12.30 43.52
C TYR A 388 -20.75 -11.21 44.36
N GLU A 389 -20.12 -10.83 45.46
CA GLU A 389 -20.46 -9.67 46.29
C GLU A 389 -19.26 -8.73 46.34
N ALA A 390 -19.49 -7.45 46.04
CA ALA A 390 -18.49 -6.39 46.12
C ALA A 390 -18.91 -5.32 47.14
N CYS A 391 -18.10 -5.12 48.18
CA CYS A 391 -18.32 -4.14 49.24
C CYS A 391 -17.22 -3.07 49.20
N LEU A 392 -17.57 -1.79 49.22
CA LEU A 392 -16.60 -0.70 49.32
C LEU A 392 -16.67 -0.04 50.71
N SER A 393 -15.53 0.18 51.36
CA SER A 393 -15.42 1.00 52.56
C SER A 393 -14.38 2.11 52.40
N LEU A 394 -14.48 3.12 53.27
CA LEU A 394 -13.41 4.08 53.51
C LEU A 394 -12.29 3.39 54.32
N GLU A 395 -11.04 3.71 54.01
CA GLU A 395 -9.89 3.17 54.74
C GLU A 395 -10.01 3.41 56.25
N GLY A 396 -9.63 2.41 57.05
CA GLY A 396 -9.75 2.43 58.51
C GLY A 396 -11.16 2.15 59.07
N ARG A 397 -12.19 1.93 58.24
CA ARG A 397 -13.53 1.52 58.70
C ARG A 397 -13.93 0.13 58.16
N PRO A 398 -14.39 -0.81 59.02
CA PRO A 398 -14.87 -2.11 58.57
C PRO A 398 -16.19 -1.97 57.79
N ALA A 399 -16.37 -2.78 56.74
CA ALA A 399 -17.57 -2.78 55.92
C ALA A 399 -18.81 -3.19 56.74
N ARG A 400 -19.77 -2.26 56.88
CA ARG A 400 -21.09 -2.57 57.47
C ARG A 400 -21.90 -3.39 56.47
N ARG A 401 -22.42 -4.56 56.89
CA ARG A 401 -23.36 -5.37 56.09
C ARG A 401 -24.58 -4.52 55.73
N GLY A 402 -24.84 -4.37 54.43
CA GLY A 402 -25.92 -3.53 53.89
C GLY A 402 -25.49 -2.45 52.88
N ARG A 403 -24.20 -2.30 52.56
CA ARG A 403 -23.70 -1.42 51.48
C ARG A 403 -22.74 -2.17 50.54
N CYS A 404 -23.23 -3.25 49.93
CA CYS A 404 -22.50 -4.09 48.97
C CYS A 404 -23.38 -4.35 47.75
N VAL A 405 -22.77 -4.45 46.57
CA VAL A 405 -23.48 -4.88 45.34
C VAL A 405 -23.26 -6.37 45.10
N VAL A 406 -24.36 -7.10 44.92
CA VAL A 406 -24.34 -8.51 44.54
C VAL A 406 -24.64 -8.61 43.05
N PHE A 407 -23.78 -9.32 42.32
CA PHE A 407 -23.90 -9.49 40.88
C PHE A 407 -23.59 -10.94 40.47
N VAL A 408 -24.00 -11.33 39.26
CA VAL A 408 -23.76 -12.67 38.71
C VAL A 408 -23.20 -12.50 37.31
N THR A 409 -21.99 -13.02 37.08
CA THR A 409 -21.32 -12.93 35.78
C THR A 409 -22.13 -13.60 34.67
N GLY A 410 -21.98 -13.10 33.43
CA GLY A 410 -22.67 -13.68 32.27
C GLY A 410 -22.30 -15.16 32.05
N ARG A 411 -23.18 -15.91 31.37
CA ARG A 411 -22.92 -17.32 31.05
C ARG A 411 -21.76 -17.45 30.05
N ALA A 412 -20.95 -18.49 30.21
CA ALA A 412 -19.92 -18.83 29.24
C ALA A 412 -20.52 -19.20 27.88
N GLN A 413 -19.82 -18.87 26.79
CA GLN A 413 -20.21 -19.12 25.39
C GLN A 413 -20.12 -20.61 24.98
N GLY A 414 -20.53 -21.54 25.85
CA GLY A 414 -20.69 -22.96 25.53
C GLY A 414 -22.09 -23.27 24.99
N GLU A 415 -23.13 -22.77 25.67
CA GLU A 415 -24.54 -23.02 25.30
C GLU A 415 -24.96 -22.23 24.04
N LEU A 416 -24.30 -21.10 23.72
CA LEU A 416 -24.63 -20.29 22.55
C LEU A 416 -24.13 -20.87 21.21
N ALA A 417 -23.48 -22.03 21.21
CA ALA A 417 -23.13 -22.75 19.99
C ALA A 417 -24.38 -23.28 19.25
N GLU A 418 -25.41 -23.70 19.98
CA GLU A 418 -26.56 -24.41 19.41
C GLU A 418 -27.59 -23.48 18.72
N LEU A 419 -27.76 -22.27 19.26
CA LEU A 419 -28.58 -21.22 18.64
C LEU A 419 -27.93 -20.65 17.37
N ALA A 420 -26.61 -20.37 17.41
CA ALA A 420 -25.87 -19.92 16.23
C ALA A 420 -25.81 -20.99 15.12
N ALA A 421 -25.86 -22.28 15.47
CA ALA A 421 -25.99 -23.38 14.51
C ALA A 421 -27.35 -23.37 13.80
N ARG A 422 -28.45 -23.08 14.52
CA ARG A 422 -29.80 -22.99 13.93
C ARG A 422 -29.93 -21.87 12.90
N GLU A 423 -29.41 -20.67 13.18
CA GLU A 423 -29.45 -19.56 12.20
C GLU A 423 -28.63 -19.87 10.94
N ARG A 424 -27.48 -20.53 11.08
CA ARG A 424 -26.67 -20.97 9.93
C ARG A 424 -27.37 -22.07 9.14
N LEU A 425 -28.04 -23.02 9.79
CA LEU A 425 -28.88 -24.03 9.13
C LEU A 425 -30.02 -23.38 8.33
N LEU A 426 -30.68 -22.36 8.88
CA LEU A 426 -31.73 -21.61 8.20
C LEU A 426 -31.20 -20.89 6.95
N HIS A 427 -30.08 -20.17 7.05
CA HIS A 427 -29.46 -19.50 5.91
C HIS A 427 -28.97 -20.51 4.84
N VAL A 428 -28.35 -21.62 5.24
CA VAL A 428 -27.93 -22.69 4.32
C VAL A 428 -29.12 -23.34 3.64
N ALA A 429 -30.22 -23.60 4.35
CA ALA A 429 -31.45 -24.16 3.77
C ALA A 429 -32.13 -23.18 2.79
N VAL A 430 -32.19 -21.89 3.12
CA VAL A 430 -32.69 -20.85 2.20
C VAL A 430 -31.81 -20.75 0.95
N VAL A 431 -30.48 -20.77 1.10
CA VAL A 431 -29.56 -20.74 -0.05
C VAL A 431 -29.64 -22.02 -0.90
N LEU A 432 -29.76 -23.20 -0.29
CA LEU A 432 -29.96 -24.46 -1.04
C LEU A 432 -31.31 -24.49 -1.77
N SER A 433 -32.40 -24.07 -1.12
CA SER A 433 -33.72 -24.01 -1.75
C SER A 433 -33.77 -22.98 -2.89
N ALA A 434 -33.17 -21.80 -2.71
CA ALA A 434 -33.00 -20.81 -3.77
C ALA A 434 -32.16 -21.34 -4.94
N ALA A 435 -31.08 -22.08 -4.66
CA ALA A 435 -30.27 -22.74 -5.70
C ALA A 435 -31.06 -23.83 -6.44
N LEU A 436 -31.80 -24.69 -5.71
CA LEU A 436 -32.65 -25.74 -6.28
C LEU A 436 -33.80 -25.19 -7.14
N LEU A 437 -34.31 -23.99 -6.84
CA LEU A 437 -35.28 -23.28 -7.66
C LEU A 437 -34.63 -22.55 -8.85
N ALA A 438 -33.42 -22.00 -8.68
CA ALA A 438 -32.71 -21.29 -9.74
C ALA A 438 -32.13 -22.23 -10.82
N LEU A 439 -31.67 -23.43 -10.44
CA LEU A 439 -31.10 -24.42 -11.37
C LEU A 439 -32.04 -24.82 -12.53
N PRO A 440 -33.31 -25.23 -12.33
CA PRO A 440 -34.22 -25.54 -13.44
C PRO A 440 -34.57 -24.31 -14.29
N VAL A 441 -34.67 -23.12 -13.69
CA VAL A 441 -34.91 -21.87 -14.44
C VAL A 441 -33.69 -21.53 -15.31
N GLY A 442 -32.47 -21.64 -14.77
CA GLY A 442 -31.23 -21.45 -15.53
C GLY A 442 -31.07 -22.47 -16.65
N ALA A 443 -31.36 -23.74 -16.40
CA ALA A 443 -31.36 -24.79 -17.41
C ALA A 443 -32.41 -24.55 -18.51
N TYR A 444 -33.62 -24.09 -18.16
CA TYR A 444 -34.66 -23.72 -19.11
C TYR A 444 -34.24 -22.53 -19.99
N VAL A 445 -33.68 -21.47 -19.40
CA VAL A 445 -33.17 -20.30 -20.15
C VAL A 445 -32.02 -20.70 -21.09
N TRP A 446 -31.12 -21.57 -20.64
CA TRP A 446 -30.00 -22.06 -21.45
C TRP A 446 -30.50 -22.93 -22.62
N ALA A 447 -31.45 -23.85 -22.36
CA ALA A 447 -32.08 -24.67 -23.40
C ALA A 447 -32.90 -23.83 -24.40
N ALA A 448 -33.58 -22.78 -23.94
CA ALA A 448 -34.34 -21.86 -24.79
C ALA A 448 -33.44 -21.00 -25.70
N GLN A 449 -32.18 -20.74 -25.31
CA GLN A 449 -31.19 -20.05 -26.15
C GLN A 449 -30.40 -21.01 -27.06
N ALA A 450 -30.44 -22.32 -26.83
CA ALA A 450 -29.56 -23.31 -27.46
C ALA A 450 -30.15 -24.05 -28.68
N ARG A 451 -30.91 -23.36 -29.57
CA ARG A 451 -31.36 -23.87 -30.88
C ARG A 451 -31.48 -22.71 -31.89
N CYS A 452 -30.99 -22.76 -33.13
CA CYS A 452 -30.39 -23.86 -33.91
C CYS A 452 -29.20 -23.36 -34.76
N ARG A 453 -28.29 -24.27 -35.17
CA ARG A 453 -27.39 -24.04 -36.31
C ARG A 453 -27.10 -25.32 -37.11
N CYS A 454 -28.11 -25.83 -37.81
CA CYS A 454 -27.97 -26.94 -38.76
C CYS A 454 -28.58 -26.57 -40.13
N ARG A 455 -27.83 -26.83 -41.20
CA ARG A 455 -28.22 -26.90 -42.63
C ARG A 455 -27.12 -27.69 -43.35
N PRO A 456 -27.33 -28.27 -44.56
CA PRO A 456 -28.15 -27.77 -45.66
C PRO A 456 -29.38 -28.62 -46.02
N GLY A 457 -30.29 -28.04 -46.83
CA GLY A 457 -31.48 -28.71 -47.38
C GLY A 457 -32.68 -27.75 -47.57
N GLY A 458 -33.51 -28.01 -48.58
CA GLY A 458 -34.81 -27.34 -48.82
C GLY A 458 -34.76 -25.99 -49.56
N LEU A 459 -35.74 -25.75 -50.43
CA LEU A 459 -35.81 -24.62 -51.38
C LEU A 459 -36.67 -23.43 -50.91
N ASN A 460 -36.39 -22.28 -51.56
CA ASN A 460 -37.31 -21.20 -51.97
C ASN A 460 -37.87 -20.14 -50.99
N CYS A 461 -38.06 -18.97 -51.64
CA CYS A 461 -38.89 -17.79 -51.30
C CYS A 461 -38.46 -16.80 -50.19
N CYS A 462 -38.20 -15.58 -50.67
CA CYS A 462 -37.99 -14.30 -49.96
C CYS A 462 -39.25 -13.41 -50.19
N PRO A 463 -39.33 -12.11 -49.81
CA PRO A 463 -38.56 -11.30 -48.84
C PRO A 463 -39.44 -10.37 -47.93
N ARG A 464 -38.83 -9.64 -46.96
CA ARG A 464 -38.95 -8.15 -46.81
C ARG A 464 -38.06 -7.54 -45.69
N ARG A 465 -37.93 -6.20 -45.70
CA ARG A 465 -36.97 -5.36 -44.93
C ARG A 465 -37.56 -4.73 -43.65
N ARG A 466 -36.69 -4.37 -42.68
CA ARG A 466 -36.53 -2.98 -42.14
C ARG A 466 -35.19 -2.81 -41.36
N ARG A 467 -34.89 -1.61 -40.81
CA ARG A 467 -33.52 -1.11 -40.48
C ARG A 467 -33.32 -0.66 -39.01
N GLY A 468 -32.23 -1.11 -38.36
CA GLY A 468 -31.37 -0.40 -37.36
C GLY A 468 -31.98 0.18 -36.06
N PRO A 469 -31.20 0.88 -35.20
CA PRO A 469 -29.73 1.11 -35.23
C PRO A 469 -28.93 0.97 -33.88
N ARG A 470 -27.62 0.62 -34.01
CA ARG A 470 -26.39 1.00 -33.23
C ARG A 470 -26.23 0.78 -31.69
N CYS A 471 -24.96 0.51 -31.33
CA CYS A 471 -24.37 0.20 -30.00
C CYS A 471 -23.73 1.46 -29.32
N PRO A 472 -23.02 1.43 -28.15
CA PRO A 472 -21.88 0.54 -27.78
C PRO A 472 -21.79 0.07 -26.29
N ARG A 473 -20.62 -0.52 -25.92
CA ARG A 473 -20.27 -1.17 -24.62
C ARG A 473 -19.13 -0.44 -23.87
N ALA A 474 -18.88 -0.84 -22.61
CA ALA A 474 -17.63 -0.61 -21.85
C ALA A 474 -17.02 -1.94 -21.33
N VAL A 475 -15.89 -1.87 -20.59
CA VAL A 475 -14.89 -2.95 -20.34
C VAL A 475 -14.52 -3.07 -18.85
N PRO A 476 -13.99 -4.22 -18.35
CA PRO A 476 -13.23 -4.30 -17.09
C PRO A 476 -11.74 -4.69 -17.25
N GLN A 477 -10.92 -4.37 -16.25
CA GLN A 477 -9.45 -4.42 -16.25
C GLN A 477 -8.84 -5.72 -15.65
N LEU A 478 -7.50 -5.87 -15.67
CA LEU A 478 -6.77 -6.86 -14.86
C LEU A 478 -5.47 -6.29 -14.23
N ARG A 479 -5.11 -6.83 -13.05
CA ARG A 479 -4.15 -6.29 -12.06
C ARG A 479 -2.67 -6.65 -12.27
N ASP A 480 -1.84 -6.02 -11.45
CA ASP A 480 -0.38 -5.99 -11.36
C ASP A 480 0.33 -7.30 -11.01
N CYS A 481 1.64 -7.33 -11.34
CA CYS A 481 2.83 -7.54 -10.49
C CYS A 481 4.03 -7.10 -11.38
N SER A 482 5.08 -6.34 -11.02
CA SER A 482 5.81 -6.04 -9.77
C SER A 482 7.09 -6.86 -9.52
N TYR A 483 8.25 -6.37 -9.99
CA TYR A 483 9.61 -6.97 -9.95
C TYR A 483 10.60 -6.02 -10.74
N ALA A 484 11.90 -6.35 -10.83
CA ALA A 484 13.02 -5.48 -11.26
C ALA A 484 13.89 -6.05 -12.47
N GLY A 485 13.95 -5.45 -13.70
CA GLY A 485 14.38 -6.04 -15.04
C GLY A 485 15.71 -5.75 -15.86
N HIS A 486 15.68 -4.84 -16.90
CA HIS A 486 16.70 -4.36 -17.93
C HIS A 486 17.63 -5.28 -18.79
N ARG A 487 17.78 -4.83 -20.07
CA ARG A 487 18.94 -4.73 -21.06
C ARG A 487 19.82 -6.00 -21.32
N ALA A 488 20.17 -6.46 -22.55
CA ALA A 488 20.77 -5.90 -23.81
C ALA A 488 22.36 -5.98 -23.77
N PRO A 489 23.28 -5.59 -24.73
CA PRO A 489 23.14 -4.69 -25.94
C PRO A 489 24.29 -4.23 -27.02
N ARG A 490 23.95 -3.62 -28.23
CA ARG A 490 24.67 -3.09 -29.49
C ARG A 490 24.06 -3.56 -30.87
N GLY A 491 24.17 -2.98 -32.07
CA GLY A 491 25.32 -2.63 -32.95
C GLY A 491 25.30 -3.50 -34.24
N ASP A 492 25.74 -3.11 -35.46
CA ASP A 492 26.38 -1.87 -35.97
C ASP A 492 26.28 -1.76 -37.54
N GLY A 493 26.21 -0.52 -38.08
CA GLY A 493 26.80 -0.04 -39.37
C GLY A 493 26.32 -0.55 -40.75
N PRO A 494 26.84 0.00 -41.90
CA PRO A 494 27.74 1.16 -42.04
C PRO A 494 27.46 2.17 -43.23
N GLY A 495 27.95 3.42 -43.08
CA GLY A 495 28.72 4.22 -44.10
C GLY A 495 28.05 4.98 -45.26
N CYS A 496 28.29 6.30 -45.38
CA CYS A 496 28.89 6.96 -46.58
C CYS A 496 29.25 8.47 -46.40
N ARG A 497 29.88 9.03 -47.46
CA ARG A 497 30.43 10.38 -47.79
C ARG A 497 29.37 11.49 -48.03
N ASP A 498 29.63 12.81 -48.22
CA ASP A 498 30.83 13.71 -48.30
C ASP A 498 30.42 15.22 -48.09
N ALA A 499 31.37 16.17 -48.21
CA ALA A 499 31.23 17.60 -48.61
C ALA A 499 31.24 18.76 -47.56
N GLU A 500 32.32 19.56 -47.64
CA GLU A 500 32.52 21.05 -47.64
C GLU A 500 31.62 22.04 -46.84
N GLY A 501 32.26 23.09 -46.27
CA GLY A 501 31.60 24.29 -45.73
C GLY A 501 32.52 25.23 -44.93
N GLU A 502 32.72 26.46 -45.42
CA GLU A 502 33.44 27.60 -44.78
C GLU A 502 32.71 28.16 -43.51
N ALA A 503 33.20 29.12 -42.70
CA ALA A 503 34.53 29.49 -42.18
C ALA A 503 34.36 30.80 -41.35
N HIS A 504 34.95 30.98 -40.15
CA HIS A 504 35.44 32.30 -39.64
C HIS A 504 36.00 32.33 -38.19
N ARG A 505 37.18 32.97 -38.07
CA ARG A 505 37.69 33.96 -37.07
C ARG A 505 37.49 33.80 -35.54
N GLY A 506 38.56 34.17 -34.81
CA GLY A 506 38.66 34.32 -33.35
C GLY A 506 39.30 33.09 -32.70
N GLY A 507 40.45 33.12 -31.99
CA GLY A 507 41.16 34.26 -31.36
C GLY A 507 40.63 34.46 -29.93
N GLU A 508 41.44 34.56 -28.87
CA GLU A 508 42.91 34.50 -28.71
C GLU A 508 43.22 34.22 -27.22
N GLN A 509 44.49 34.16 -26.84
CA GLN A 509 45.03 34.27 -25.47
C GLN A 509 44.88 33.09 -24.50
N ASP A 510 46.07 32.68 -24.05
CA ASP A 510 46.43 31.90 -22.88
C ASP A 510 45.84 32.45 -21.56
N TRP A 511 45.93 31.67 -20.46
CA TRP A 511 46.70 32.04 -19.25
C TRP A 511 46.68 30.89 -18.23
N ALA A 512 47.85 30.62 -17.62
CA ALA A 512 48.11 29.86 -16.38
C ALA A 512 47.52 28.43 -16.26
#